data_AF-A0A0Q8VT39-F1
#
_entry.id   AF-A0A0Q8VT39-F1
#
_cell.length_a   1.000
_cell.length_b   1.000
_cell.length_c   1.000
_cell.angle_alpha   90.00
_cell.angle_beta   90.00
_cell.angle_gamma   90.00
#
_symmetry.space_group_name_H-M   'P 1'
#
loop_
_entity.id
_entity.type
_entity.pdbx_description
1 polymer ?
#
loop_
_entity_poly.entity_id
_entity_poly.type
_entity_poly.pdbx_seq_one_letter_code
_entity_poly.pdbx_strand_id
1 'polypeptide(L)' 'MSDDTDDRAAALRFETRLVTPDDAAAVTAVLLGALDEESSAAASAPDPGRSAWVRGDGAMRQPLVVGPGRWVRGGR' A
#
# COMPACT_ATOMS: atom_id res chain seq x y z
N MET A 1 -0.33 23.33 4.90
CA MET A 1 0.62 22.21 5.10
C MET A 1 0.81 21.93 6.59
N SER A 2 1.06 22.94 7.45
CA SER A 2 1.10 22.73 8.92
C SER A 2 -0.17 22.12 9.50
N ASP A 3 -1.36 22.52 9.02
CA ASP A 3 -2.64 21.99 9.52
C ASP A 3 -2.76 20.46 9.36
N ASP A 4 -2.33 19.91 8.21
CA ASP A 4 -2.28 18.45 7.97
C ASP A 4 -1.26 17.75 8.88
N THR A 5 -0.12 18.39 9.14
CA THR A 5 0.90 17.85 10.04
C THR A 5 0.39 17.80 11.48
N ASP A 6 -0.30 18.86 11.93
CA ASP A 6 -0.90 18.94 13.26
C ASP A 6 -2.04 17.92 13.42
N ASP A 7 -2.89 17.74 12.41
CA ASP A 7 -3.94 16.72 12.39
C ASP A 7 -3.37 15.30 12.49
N ARG A 8 -2.29 15.02 11.74
CA ARG A 8 -1.61 13.71 11.77
C ARG A 8 -0.89 13.47 13.10
N ALA A 9 -0.31 14.50 13.69
CA ALA A 9 0.25 14.43 15.04
C ALA A 9 -0.82 14.15 16.08
N ALA A 10 -2.00 14.78 15.98
CA ALA A 10 -3.13 14.56 16.87
C ALA A 10 -3.73 13.13 16.78
N ALA A 11 -3.50 12.43 15.66
CA ALA A 11 -3.90 11.04 15.50
C ALA A 11 -3.01 10.03 16.23
N LEU A 12 -1.80 10.42 16.66
CA LEU A 12 -0.86 9.54 17.36
C LEU A 12 -1.22 9.41 18.84
N ARG A 13 -1.06 8.20 19.38
CA ARG A 13 -1.27 7.89 20.81
C ARG A 13 -0.10 7.10 21.36
N PHE A 14 0.40 7.52 22.52
CA PHE A 14 1.44 6.82 23.25
C PHE A 14 0.82 5.94 24.33
N GLU A 15 0.91 4.62 24.17
CA GLU A 15 0.40 3.63 25.14
C GLU A 15 1.40 3.37 26.28
N THR A 16 2.68 3.68 26.06
CA THR A 16 3.74 3.53 27.06
C THR A 16 3.60 4.56 28.18
N ARG A 17 3.84 4.11 29.41
CA ARG A 17 3.92 5.01 30.57
C ARG A 17 5.23 5.80 30.53
N LEU A 18 5.23 6.99 31.11
CA LEU A 18 6.40 7.86 31.30
C LEU A 18 7.03 8.38 29.99
N VAL A 19 6.21 8.73 29.00
CA VAL A 19 6.70 9.46 27.81
C VAL A 19 6.84 10.94 28.16
N THR A 20 8.03 11.49 27.96
CA THR A 20 8.27 12.92 28.16
C THR A 20 7.80 13.73 26.94
N PRO A 21 7.54 15.05 27.09
CA PRO A 21 7.19 15.90 25.95
C PRO A 21 8.24 15.88 24.83
N ASP A 22 9.53 15.84 25.20
CA ASP A 22 10.63 15.79 24.24
C ASP A 22 10.65 14.46 23.49
N ASP A 23 10.45 13.33 24.19
CA ASP A 23 10.36 12.02 23.55
C ASP A 23 9.15 11.94 22.60
N ALA A 24 8.00 12.46 23.03
CA ALA A 24 6.80 12.51 22.20
C ALA A 24 7.02 13.33 20.93
N ALA A 25 7.69 14.49 21.04
CA ALA A 25 8.02 15.34 19.91
C ALA A 25 9.02 14.65 18.95
N ALA A 26 10.07 14.02 19.49
CA ALA A 26 11.07 13.31 18.70
C ALA A 26 10.45 12.14 17.93
N VAL A 27 9.63 11.30 18.57
CA VAL A 27 8.97 10.16 17.92
C VAL A 27 7.98 10.65 16.87
N THR A 28 7.20 11.69 17.18
CA THR A 28 6.24 12.27 16.22
C THR A 28 6.96 12.77 14.97
N ALA A 29 8.07 13.51 15.14
CA ALA A 29 8.86 13.99 14.01
C ALA A 29 9.42 12.86 13.15
N VAL A 30 9.92 11.78 13.77
CA VAL A 30 10.43 10.60 13.06
C VAL A 30 9.33 9.89 12.27
N LEU A 31 8.18 9.65 12.89
CA LEU A 31 7.06 8.98 12.23
C LEU A 31 6.49 9.79 11.07
N LEU A 32 6.34 11.11 11.25
CA LEU A 32 5.86 11.99 10.19
C LEU A 32 6.86 12.08 9.03
N GLY A 33 8.16 12.16 9.31
CA GLY A 33 9.20 12.12 8.28
C GLY A 33 9.18 10.82 7.47
N ALA A 34 9.11 9.67 8.15
CA ALA A 34 9.05 8.37 7.48
C ALA A 34 7.79 8.21 6.61
N LEU A 35 6.64 8.72 7.06
CA LEU A 35 5.41 8.70 6.27
C LEU A 35 5.46 9.65 5.06
N ASP A 36 6.15 10.78 5.17
CA ASP A 36 6.34 11.70 4.06
C ASP A 36 7.22 11.05 2.97
N GLU A 37 8.33 10.43 3.37
CA GLU A 37 9.21 9.66 2.48
C GLU A 37 8.46 8.54 1.76
N GLU A 38 7.65 7.74 2.47
CA GLU A 38 6.83 6.69 1.86
C GLU A 38 5.79 7.25 0.89
N SER A 39 5.12 8.35 1.26
CA SER A 39 4.12 8.98 0.39
C SER A 39 4.73 9.56 -0.88
N SER A 40 5.94 10.14 -0.77
CA SER A 40 6.73 10.64 -1.89
C SER A 40 7.18 9.48 -2.79
N ALA A 41 7.63 8.37 -2.21
CA ALA A 41 7.98 7.17 -2.95
C ALA A 41 6.78 6.57 -3.70
N ALA A 42 5.62 6.50 -3.05
CA ALA A 42 4.37 6.04 -3.66
C ALA A 42 3.87 6.97 -4.77
N ALA A 43 4.00 8.29 -4.60
CA ALA A 43 3.68 9.28 -5.62
C ALA A 43 4.66 9.24 -6.81
N SER A 44 5.92 8.86 -6.57
CA SER A 44 6.96 8.72 -7.58
C SER A 44 6.94 7.36 -8.30
N ALA A 45 6.22 6.38 -7.75
CA ALA A 45 6.01 5.11 -8.43
C ALA A 45 5.31 5.36 -9.76
N PRO A 46 5.91 4.96 -10.90
CA PRO A 46 5.22 5.03 -12.17
C PRO A 46 3.91 4.24 -12.03
N ASP A 47 2.81 4.80 -12.54
CA ASP A 47 1.58 4.03 -12.76
C ASP A 47 2.00 2.67 -13.32
N PRO A 48 1.57 1.52 -12.76
CA PRO A 48 1.83 0.22 -13.36
C PRO A 48 1.05 0.14 -14.68
N GLY A 49 1.46 0.96 -15.65
CA GLY A 49 1.04 0.90 -17.02
C GLY A 49 1.26 -0.54 -17.42
N ARG A 50 0.15 -1.19 -17.78
CA ARG A 50 0.03 -2.61 -18.11
C ARG A 50 1.38 -3.11 -18.62
N SER A 51 2.02 -3.96 -17.82
CA SER A 51 3.33 -4.47 -18.20
C SER A 51 3.26 -5.00 -19.63
N ALA A 52 4.36 -4.88 -20.39
CA ALA A 52 4.43 -5.46 -21.73
C ALA A 52 4.18 -6.98 -21.74
N TRP A 53 4.17 -7.61 -20.56
CA TRP A 53 3.81 -9.01 -20.30
C TRP A 53 2.30 -9.24 -20.08
N VAL A 54 1.52 -8.21 -19.77
CA VAL A 54 0.03 -8.22 -19.80
C VAL A 54 -0.43 -8.11 -21.26
N ARG A 55 -0.09 -9.13 -22.07
CA ARG A 55 -0.59 -9.31 -23.44
C ARG A 55 -1.81 -10.23 -23.51
N GLY A 56 -2.19 -10.85 -22.38
CA GLY A 56 -3.13 -11.98 -22.35
C GLY A 56 -4.51 -11.74 -21.75
N ASP A 57 -4.75 -10.64 -21.02
CA ASP A 57 -5.98 -10.49 -20.23
C ASP A 57 -7.26 -10.36 -21.09
N GLY A 58 -7.10 -10.05 -22.38
CA GLY A 58 -8.19 -10.01 -23.35
C GLY A 58 -8.38 -11.28 -24.19
N ALA A 59 -7.56 -12.33 -24.00
CA ALA A 59 -7.52 -13.49 -24.90
C ALA A 59 -8.45 -14.64 -24.49
N MET A 60 -9.00 -14.65 -23.27
CA MET A 60 -10.05 -15.60 -22.88
C MET A 60 -11.44 -15.06 -23.26
N ARG A 61 -11.70 -15.00 -24.56
CA ARG A 61 -13.03 -14.64 -25.10
C ARG A 61 -13.99 -15.82 -25.19
N GLN A 62 -13.54 -17.04 -24.83
CA GLN A 62 -14.38 -18.24 -24.86
C GLN A 62 -14.39 -18.95 -23.50
N PRO A 63 -15.55 -19.44 -23.04
CA PRO A 63 -15.64 -20.26 -21.84
C PRO A 63 -14.77 -21.53 -22.00
N LEU A 64 -13.89 -21.78 -21.03
CA LEU A 64 -13.17 -23.05 -20.95
C LEU A 64 -14.15 -24.18 -20.59
N VAL A 65 -14.39 -25.10 -21.52
CA VAL A 65 -15.20 -26.29 -21.28
C VAL A 65 -14.35 -27.37 -20.60
N VAL A 66 -14.65 -27.66 -19.34
CA VAL A 66 -14.02 -28.75 -18.57
C VAL A 66 -14.73 -30.08 -18.85
N GLY A 67 -13.99 -31.20 -18.94
CA GLY A 67 -14.57 -32.53 -19.19
C GLY A 67 -13.53 -33.60 -19.60
N PRO A 68 -13.93 -34.88 -19.76
CA PRO A 68 -13.02 -35.95 -20.16
C PRO A 68 -12.37 -35.65 -21.52
N GLY A 69 -11.04 -35.72 -21.60
CA GLY A 69 -10.27 -35.31 -22.78
C GLY A 69 -10.06 -33.80 -22.92
N ARG A 70 -10.52 -33.00 -21.95
CA ARG A 70 -10.29 -31.56 -21.84
C ARG A 70 -9.62 -31.23 -20.50
N TRP A 71 -9.27 -29.97 -20.32
CA TRP A 71 -8.58 -29.49 -19.12
C TRP A 71 -9.41 -29.78 -17.86
N VAL A 72 -8.74 -30.32 -16.85
CA VAL A 72 -9.32 -30.53 -15.51
C VAL A 72 -9.10 -29.26 -14.70
N ARG A 73 -10.16 -28.74 -14.07
CA ARG A 73 -10.03 -27.63 -13.12
C ARG A 73 -9.21 -28.10 -11.93
N GLY A 74 -7.98 -27.59 -11.79
CA GLY A 74 -7.17 -27.77 -10.60
C GLY A 74 -7.49 -26.68 -9.58
N GLY A 75 -8.21 -27.02 -8.51
CA GLY A 75 -8.41 -26.09 -7.40
C GLY A 75 -9.22 -26.69 -6.27
N ARG A 76 -8.65 -26.66 -5.06
CA ARG A 76 -9.33 -26.76 -3.77
C ARG A 76 -9.44 -25.34 -3.21
#